data_AF-A0A2E7DPS3-F1
#
_entry.id   AF-A0A2E7DPS3-F1
#
_cell.length_a   1.000
_cell.length_b   1.000
_cell.length_c   1.000
_cell.angle_alpha   90.00
_cell.angle_beta   90.00
_cell.angle_gamma   90.00
#
_symmetry.space_group_name_H-M   'P 1'
#
loop_
_entity.id
_entity.type
_entity.pdbx_description
1 polymer ?
#
loop_
_entity_poly.entity_id
_entity_poly.type
_entity_poly.pdbx_seq_one_letter_code
_entity_poly.pdbx_strand_id
1 'polypeptide(L)'
;MNLKPNPRITRHAQDQAMNRGGCESRGHANQWILEQYTTAMITYASKLHEGQIKIQNDDMVLVYDPKDHVIITAFISGHVKN
;
A
#
# COMPACT_ATOMS: atom_id res chain seq x y z
N MET A 1 -2.66 -12.72 8.56
CA MET A 1 -1.79 -11.97 9.50
C MET A 1 -2.57 -10.75 9.94
N ASN A 2 -2.71 -10.47 11.24
CA ASN A 2 -3.48 -9.30 11.68
C ASN A 2 -2.62 -8.04 11.52
N LEU A 3 -2.98 -7.21 10.54
CA LEU A 3 -2.35 -5.91 10.30
C LEU A 3 -2.75 -4.93 11.42
N LYS A 4 -1.79 -4.12 11.89
CA LYS A 4 -2.06 -3.09 12.91
C LYS A 4 -2.83 -1.92 12.26
N PRO A 5 -3.86 -1.35 12.88
CA PRO A 5 -4.61 -0.25 12.28
C PRO A 5 -3.78 1.03 12.16
N ASN A 6 -4.12 1.88 11.19
CA ASN A 6 -3.57 3.24 10.99
C ASN A 6 -2.03 3.32 10.84
N PRO A 7 -1.44 2.65 9.83
CA PRO A 7 -0.01 2.78 9.57
C PRO A 7 0.34 4.22 9.16
N ARG A 8 1.57 4.63 9.46
CA ARG A 8 2.13 5.86 8.88
C ARG A 8 2.24 5.68 7.36
N ILE A 9 1.92 6.71 6.59
CA ILE A 9 2.06 6.67 5.13
C ILE A 9 3.20 7.60 4.72
N THR A 10 4.16 7.10 3.93
CA THR A 10 5.24 7.96 3.43
C THR A 10 4.74 8.90 2.33
N ARG A 11 5.46 10.01 2.17
CA ARG A 11 5.24 10.90 1.02
C ARG A 11 5.41 10.18 -0.31
N HIS A 12 6.37 9.26 -0.40
CA HIS A 12 6.58 8.48 -1.60
C HIS A 12 5.37 7.60 -1.94
N ALA A 13 4.76 6.93 -0.96
CA ALA A 13 3.54 6.15 -1.18
C ALA A 13 2.37 7.04 -1.66
N GLN A 14 2.20 8.24 -1.07
CA GLN A 14 1.20 9.21 -1.51
C GLN A 14 1.45 9.67 -2.95
N ASP A 15 2.69 10.01 -3.30
CA ASP A 15 3.05 10.43 -4.65
C ASP A 15 2.77 9.30 -5.67
N GLN A 16 3.00 8.04 -5.32
CA GLN A 16 2.64 6.90 -6.17
C GLN A 16 1.13 6.74 -6.35
N ALA A 17 0.36 6.87 -5.27
CA ALA A 17 -1.10 6.81 -5.33
C ALA A 17 -1.69 7.94 -6.19
N MET A 18 -1.14 9.15 -6.10
CA MET A 18 -1.54 10.26 -6.97
C MET A 18 -1.20 9.99 -8.44
N ASN A 19 0.04 9.58 -8.72
CA ASN A 19 0.50 9.41 -10.10
C ASN A 19 -0.11 8.21 -10.81
N ARG A 20 -0.49 7.17 -10.06
CA ARG A 20 -0.89 5.87 -10.63
C ARG A 20 -2.30 5.44 -10.24
N GLY A 21 -2.75 5.80 -9.04
CA GLY A 21 -4.06 5.45 -8.51
C GLY A 21 -5.17 6.48 -8.77
N GLY A 22 -4.87 7.59 -9.45
CA GLY A 22 -5.87 8.61 -9.80
C GLY A 22 -6.26 9.53 -8.64
N CYS A 23 -5.49 9.56 -7.55
CA CYS A 23 -5.76 10.47 -6.44
C CYS A 23 -5.39 11.92 -6.78
N GLU A 24 -6.36 12.83 -6.70
CA GLU A 24 -6.19 14.25 -7.07
C GLU A 24 -5.43 15.09 -6.03
N SER A 25 -5.26 14.59 -4.80
CA SER A 25 -4.58 15.30 -3.72
C SER A 25 -3.90 14.35 -2.73
N ARG A 26 -3.00 14.88 -1.89
CA ARG A 26 -2.35 14.09 -0.82
C ARG A 26 -3.32 13.61 0.24
N GLY A 27 -4.34 14.41 0.57
CA GLY A 27 -5.38 14.00 1.50
C GLY A 27 -6.18 12.81 0.97
N HIS A 28 -6.59 12.88 -0.30
CA HIS A 28 -7.23 11.77 -1.00
C HIS A 28 -6.31 10.54 -1.07
N ALA A 29 -5.04 10.70 -1.47
CA ALA A 29 -4.07 9.61 -1.51
C ALA A 29 -3.87 8.92 -0.16
N ASN A 30 -3.82 9.69 0.93
CA ASN A 30 -3.68 9.15 2.28
C ASN A 30 -4.91 8.32 2.67
N GLN A 31 -6.11 8.86 2.45
CA GLN A 31 -7.37 8.19 2.76
C GLN A 31 -7.52 6.90 1.94
N TRP A 32 -7.26 6.98 0.64
CA TRP A 32 -7.35 5.84 -0.27
C TRP A 32 -6.36 4.72 0.11
N ILE A 33 -5.10 5.05 0.43
CA ILE A 33 -4.13 4.04 0.89
C ILE A 33 -4.60 3.36 2.20
N LEU A 34 -5.19 4.12 3.12
CA LEU A 34 -5.72 3.54 4.37
C LEU A 34 -6.88 2.57 4.10
N GLU A 35 -7.79 2.92 3.20
CA GLU A 35 -8.90 2.04 2.79
C GLU A 35 -8.36 0.74 2.18
N GLN A 36 -7.40 0.85 1.26
CA GLN A 36 -6.75 -0.31 0.64
C GLN A 36 -6.01 -1.18 1.67
N TYR A 37 -5.41 -0.56 2.69
CA TYR A 37 -4.74 -1.27 3.77
C TYR A 37 -5.72 -2.06 4.65
N THR A 38 -6.93 -1.55 4.89
CA THR A 38 -7.94 -2.19 5.75
C THR A 38 -8.77 -3.24 5.02
N THR A 39 -9.01 -3.08 3.72
CA THR A 39 -9.76 -4.03 2.87
C THR A 39 -8.90 -5.14 2.28
N ALA A 40 -7.59 -5.11 2.56
CA ALA A 40 -6.58 -6.03 2.09
C ALA A 40 -7.02 -7.50 1.96
N MET A 41 -6.99 -8.02 0.73
CA MET A 41 -7.37 -9.42 0.46
C MET A 41 -6.21 -10.39 0.61
N ILE A 42 -5.01 -10.00 0.18
CA ILE A 42 -3.83 -10.88 0.19
C ILE A 42 -2.65 -10.16 0.85
N THR A 43 -2.04 -10.83 1.83
CA THR A 43 -0.82 -10.36 2.51
C THR A 43 0.28 -11.40 2.39
N TYR A 44 1.45 -11.00 1.89
CA TYR A 44 2.59 -11.91 1.72
C TYR A 44 3.92 -11.21 1.95
N ALA A 45 4.93 -11.96 2.39
CA ALA A 45 6.26 -11.42 2.60
C ALA A 45 6.92 -11.02 1.28
N SER A 46 7.65 -9.91 1.28
CA SER A 46 8.49 -9.52 0.16
C SER A 46 9.66 -10.49 0.00
N LYS A 47 9.87 -10.98 -1.23
CA LYS A 47 11.01 -11.86 -1.56
C LYS A 47 12.34 -11.12 -1.67
N LEU A 48 12.30 -9.80 -1.92
CA LEU A 48 13.48 -8.96 -2.16
C LEU A 48 13.92 -8.18 -0.93
N HIS A 49 12.99 -7.92 -0.01
CA HIS A 49 13.24 -7.12 1.18
C HIS A 49 12.69 -7.86 2.40
N GLU A 50 13.58 -8.57 3.08
CA GLU A 50 13.24 -9.32 4.28
C GLU A 50 12.62 -8.39 5.33
N GLY A 51 11.53 -8.82 5.95
CA GLY A 51 10.77 -8.03 6.93
C GLY A 51 9.66 -7.15 6.34
N GLN A 52 9.65 -6.88 5.02
CA GLN A 52 8.56 -6.14 4.39
C GLN A 52 7.41 -7.07 3.98
N ILE A 53 6.19 -6.55 4.08
CA ILE A 53 4.96 -7.23 3.68
C ILE A 53 4.36 -6.51 2.48
N LYS A 54 4.02 -7.27 1.45
CA LYS A 54 3.19 -6.81 0.34
C LYS A 54 1.73 -7.07 0.67
N ILE A 55 0.92 -6.04 0.53
CA ILE A 55 -0.51 -6.04 0.75
C ILE A 55 -1.13 -5.77 -0.61
N GLN A 56 -1.78 -6.77 -1.17
CA GLN A 56 -2.31 -6.73 -2.52
C GLN A 56 -3.83 -6.67 -2.50
N ASN A 57 -4.34 -5.67 -3.22
CA ASN A 57 -5.73 -5.50 -3.57
C ASN A 57 -5.90 -5.70 -5.08
N ASP A 58 -7.12 -5.49 -5.54
CA ASP A 58 -7.41 -5.45 -6.97
C ASP A 58 -6.56 -4.36 -7.60
N ASP A 59 -6.78 -3.08 -7.29
CA ASP A 59 -6.13 -1.98 -8.04
C ASP A 59 -4.63 -1.82 -7.79
N MET A 60 -4.14 -2.20 -6.60
CA MET A 60 -2.79 -1.85 -6.16
C MET A 60 -2.14 -2.85 -5.22
N VAL A 61 -0.82 -2.71 -5.09
CA VAL A 61 0.00 -3.35 -4.07
C VAL A 61 0.65 -2.26 -3.21
N LEU A 62 0.47 -2.38 -1.89
CA LEU A 62 1.14 -1.60 -0.87
C LEU A 62 2.33 -2.38 -0.31
N VAL A 63 3.41 -1.67 0.01
CA VAL A 63 4.56 -2.24 0.74
C VAL A 63 4.56 -1.69 2.16
N TYR A 64 4.31 -2.58 3.13
CA TYR A 64 4.22 -2.29 4.55
C TYR A 64 5.44 -2.84 5.28
N ASP A 65 6.05 -1.99 6.13
CA ASP A 65 7.07 -2.40 7.10
C ASP A 65 6.41 -2.53 8.49
N PRO A 66 6.33 -3.75 9.05
CA PRO A 66 5.75 -3.97 10.37
C PRO A 66 6.57 -3.43 11.55
N LYS A 67 7.89 -3.28 11.38
CA LYS A 67 8.79 -2.81 12.43
C LYS A 67 8.57 -1.32 12.69
N ASP A 68 8.55 -0.55 11.60
CA ASP A 68 8.37 0.91 11.65
C ASP A 68 6.90 1.34 11.49
N HIS A 69 5.99 0.37 11.33
CA HIS A 69 4.56 0.54 11.15
C HIS A 69 4.23 1.57 10.06
N VAL A 70 4.78 1.36 8.86
CA VAL A 70 4.74 2.33 7.76
C VAL A 70 4.45 1.70 6.40
N ILE A 71 3.64 2.38 5.59
CA ILE A 71 3.52 2.13 4.15
C ILE A 71 4.61 2.88 3.40
N ILE A 72 5.58 2.14 2.89
CA ILE A 72 6.79 2.65 2.23
C ILE A 72 6.47 3.13 0.82
N THR A 73 5.75 2.33 0.04
CA THR A 73 5.42 2.61 -1.37
C THR A 73 4.13 1.93 -1.79
N ALA A 74 3.63 2.36 -2.94
CA ALA A 74 2.41 1.89 -3.59
C ALA A 74 2.70 1.71 -5.09
N PHE A 75 2.13 0.67 -5.72
CA PHE A 75 2.20 0.50 -7.17
C PHE A 75 1.01 -0.31 -7.70
N ILE A 76 0.71 -0.18 -9.00
CA ILE A 76 -0.41 -0.89 -9.63
C ILE A 76 -0.18 -2.39 -9.56
N SER A 77 -1.22 -3.11 -9.17
CA SER A 77 -1.23 -4.57 -9.15
C SER A 77 -1.15 -5.08 -10.59
N GLY A 78 -0.14 -5.89 -10.88
CA GLY A 78 0.05 -6.46 -12.22
C GLY A 78 -1.04 -7.45 -12.65
N HIS A 79 -1.96 -7.82 -11.74
CA HIS A 79 -3.08 -8.72 -12.03
C HIS A 79 -4.28 -8.02 -12.68
N VAL A 80 -4.36 -6.68 -12.61
CA VAL A 80 -5.50 -5.87 -13.12
C VAL A 80 -5.43 -5.64 -14.63
N LYS A 81 -4.39 -6.13 -15.30
CA LYS A 81 -4.28 -6.06 -16.76
C LYS A 81 -4.49 -7.44 -17.36
N ASN A 82 -5.77 -7.84 -17.42
CA ASN A 82 -6.32 -8.70 -18.46
C ASN A 82 -7.71 -8.18 -18.83
#